data_AF-A0A9X9A7A0-F1
#
_entry.id   AF-A0A9X9A7A0-F1
#
_cell.length_a   1.000
_cell.length_b   1.000
_cell.length_c   1.000
_cell.angle_alpha   90.00
_cell.angle_beta   90.00
_cell.angle_gamma   90.00
#
_symmetry.space_group_name_H-M   'P 1'
#
loop_
_entity.id
_entity.type
_entity.pdbx_description
1 polymer ?
#
loop_
_entity_poly.entity_id
_entity_poly.type
_entity_poly.pdbx_seq_one_letter_code
_entity_poly.pdbx_strand_id
1 'polypeptide(L)'
;ALQCNSGQCPSGVATTNPHYQKALDPYEKKWRVMNYIISMRYSLFSLAAAAGVKSPRHLTREHIVFKDEVGRVVPLSELFPIVNQT
;
A
#
# COMPACT_ATOMS: atom_id res chain seq x y z
N ALA A 1 -8.26 -20.30 1.92
CA ALA A 1 -7.97 -18.85 1.85
C ALA A 1 -8.57 -18.29 0.56
N LEU A 2 -8.77 -16.96 0.43
CA LEU A 2 -9.38 -16.31 -0.75
C LEU A 2 -10.83 -16.76 -1.08
N GLN A 3 -11.66 -16.96 -0.05
CA GLN A 3 -13.06 -17.41 -0.20
C GLN A 3 -14.06 -16.38 0.33
N CYS A 4 -13.77 -15.09 0.16
CA CYS A 4 -14.52 -13.99 0.80
C CYS A 4 -16.02 -13.99 0.48
N ASN A 5 -16.39 -14.41 -0.73
CA ASN A 5 -17.78 -14.48 -1.21
C ASN A 5 -18.58 -15.68 -0.68
N SER A 6 -17.90 -16.71 -0.14
CA SER A 6 -18.56 -17.94 0.33
C SER A 6 -19.14 -17.84 1.74
N GLY A 7 -18.79 -16.79 2.49
CA GLY A 7 -19.06 -16.70 3.92
C GLY A 7 -18.21 -17.64 4.79
N GLN A 8 -17.29 -18.43 4.22
CA GLN A 8 -16.41 -19.37 4.93
C GLN A 8 -14.99 -18.81 5.10
N CYS A 9 -14.86 -17.51 5.36
CA CYS A 9 -13.57 -16.85 5.52
C CYS A 9 -12.83 -17.42 6.75
N PRO A 10 -11.68 -18.11 6.58
CA PRO A 10 -11.01 -18.77 7.71
C PRO A 10 -10.37 -17.78 8.70
N SER A 11 -10.13 -16.53 8.29
CA SER A 11 -9.60 -15.49 9.17
C SER A 11 -10.68 -14.74 9.96
N GLY A 12 -11.96 -15.05 9.72
CA GLY A 12 -13.11 -14.42 10.39
C GLY A 12 -13.46 -13.02 9.89
N VAL A 13 -12.80 -12.52 8.84
CA VAL A 13 -12.98 -11.14 8.35
C VAL A 13 -14.26 -11.00 7.52
N ALA A 14 -14.43 -11.84 6.51
CA ALA A 14 -15.56 -11.78 5.58
C ALA A 14 -16.54 -12.94 5.83
N THR A 15 -17.25 -12.90 6.96
CA THR A 15 -18.23 -13.92 7.34
C THR A 15 -19.28 -13.38 8.32
N THR A 16 -20.53 -13.83 8.17
CA THR A 16 -21.63 -13.63 9.13
C THR A 16 -21.87 -14.87 9.99
N ASN A 17 -21.15 -15.97 9.74
CA ASN A 17 -21.30 -17.20 10.49
C ASN A 17 -20.52 -17.12 11.82
N PRO A 18 -21.17 -17.27 12.98
CA PRO A 18 -20.53 -17.15 14.29
C PRO A 18 -19.36 -18.12 14.52
N HIS A 19 -19.34 -19.27 13.84
CA HIS A 19 -18.23 -20.22 13.91
C HIS A 19 -16.94 -19.61 13.34
N TYR A 20 -17.01 -19.02 12.15
CA TYR A 20 -15.84 -18.43 11.48
C TYR A 20 -15.44 -17.08 12.07
N GLN A 21 -16.38 -16.29 12.59
CA GLN A 21 -16.08 -14.99 13.22
C GLN A 21 -15.14 -15.12 14.43
N LYS A 22 -15.19 -16.25 15.17
CA LYS A 22 -14.30 -16.53 16.30
C LYS A 22 -12.81 -16.49 15.94
N ALA A 23 -12.46 -16.66 14.67
CA ALA A 23 -11.08 -16.55 14.20
C ALA A 23 -10.56 -15.09 14.17
N LEU A 24 -11.44 -14.09 14.22
CA LEU A 24 -11.09 -12.66 14.31
C LEU A 24 -11.17 -12.21 15.76
N ASP A 25 -10.02 -12.15 16.44
CA ASP A 25 -9.89 -11.49 17.74
C ASP A 25 -9.38 -10.04 17.56
N PRO A 26 -10.21 -9.01 17.77
CA PRO A 26 -9.80 -7.61 17.65
C PRO A 26 -8.75 -7.19 18.68
N TYR A 27 -8.71 -7.81 19.87
CA TYR A 27 -7.77 -7.44 20.94
C TYR A 27 -6.34 -7.89 20.64
N GLU A 28 -6.19 -9.00 19.92
CA GLU A 28 -4.89 -9.45 19.38
C GLU A 28 -4.57 -8.72 18.07
N LYS A 29 -5.48 -8.79 17.09
CA LYS A 29 -5.19 -8.36 15.71
C LYS A 29 -4.99 -6.85 15.56
N LYS A 30 -5.49 -6.02 16.48
CA LYS A 30 -5.21 -4.57 16.48
C LYS A 30 -3.72 -4.25 16.52
N TRP A 31 -2.91 -5.06 17.21
CA TRP A 31 -1.47 -4.84 17.30
C TRP A 31 -0.77 -5.11 15.97
N ARG A 32 -1.25 -6.08 15.21
CA ARG A 32 -0.76 -6.33 13.85
C ARG A 32 -1.04 -5.15 12.92
N VAL A 33 -2.23 -4.56 13.01
CA VAL A 33 -2.60 -3.35 12.25
C VAL A 33 -1.74 -2.16 12.67
N MET A 34 -1.55 -1.95 13.98
CA MET A 34 -0.68 -0.90 14.50
C MET A 34 0.76 -1.02 13.97
N ASN A 35 1.35 -2.22 14.08
CA ASN A 35 2.71 -2.47 13.62
C ASN A 35 2.85 -2.30 12.10
N TYR A 36 1.82 -2.69 11.33
CA TYR A 36 1.79 -2.43 9.89
C TYR A 36 1.83 -0.94 9.58
N ILE A 37 0.98 -0.13 10.24
CA ILE A 37 0.93 1.33 10.02
C ILE A 37 2.26 2.00 10.40
N ILE A 38 2.85 1.63 11.54
CA ILE A 38 4.14 2.17 12.00
C ILE A 38 5.23 1.85 10.99
N SER A 39 5.32 0.59 10.56
CA SER A 39 6.35 0.13 9.60
C SER A 39 6.17 0.81 8.24
N MET A 40 4.93 0.86 7.72
CA MET A 40 4.61 1.52 6.46
C MET A 40 4.99 3.01 6.50
N ARG A 41 4.66 3.71 7.59
CA ARG A 41 5.02 5.13 7.76
C ARG A 41 6.53 5.31 7.78
N TYR A 42 7.26 4.48 8.52
CA TYR A 42 8.72 4.53 8.56
C TYR A 42 9.34 4.33 7.16
N SER A 43 8.94 3.28 6.44
CA SER A 43 9.43 3.01 5.08
C SER A 43 9.12 4.16 4.12
N LEU A 44 7.92 4.72 4.19
CA LEU A 44 7.50 5.79 3.31
C LEU A 44 8.30 7.08 3.55
N PHE A 45 8.55 7.45 4.80
CA PHE A 45 9.41 8.60 5.13
C PHE A 45 10.88 8.36 4.78
N SER A 46 11.36 7.11 4.89
CA SER A 46 12.71 6.74 4.46
C SER A 46 12.89 6.93 2.95
N LEU A 47 11.88 6.53 2.16
CA LEU A 47 11.88 6.75 0.71
C LEU A 47 11.84 8.25 0.37
N ALA A 48 11.01 9.04 1.07
CA ALA A 48 10.95 10.48 0.89
C ALA A 48 12.30 11.16 1.18
N ALA A 49 12.97 10.78 2.26
CA ALA A 49 14.31 11.28 2.59
C ALA A 49 15.34 10.91 1.52
N ALA A 50 15.32 9.67 1.03
CA ALA A 50 16.20 9.22 -0.05
C ALA A 50 15.96 9.98 -1.38
N ALA A 51 14.71 10.33 -1.66
CA ALA A 51 14.32 11.15 -2.81
C ALA A 51 14.57 12.66 -2.61
N GLY A 52 15.08 13.09 -1.44
CA GLY A 52 15.39 14.49 -1.15
C GLY A 52 14.18 15.37 -0.78
N VAL A 53 13.03 14.77 -0.42
CA VAL A 53 11.82 15.52 -0.07
C VAL A 53 11.44 15.39 1.41
N LYS A 54 10.94 16.49 1.99
CA LYS A 54 10.60 16.58 3.43
C LYS A 54 9.41 15.71 3.87
N SER A 55 8.57 15.29 2.94
CA SER A 55 7.37 14.51 3.21
C SER A 55 7.07 13.61 2.01
N PRO A 56 6.57 12.38 2.24
CA PRO A 56 6.10 11.52 1.15
C PRO A 56 5.04 12.16 0.25
N ARG A 57 4.29 13.14 0.76
CA ARG A 57 3.30 13.89 -0.01
C ARG A 57 3.91 14.77 -1.10
N HIS A 58 5.22 15.02 -1.05
CA HIS A 58 5.94 15.79 -2.05
C HIS A 58 6.60 14.90 -3.12
N LEU A 59 6.40 13.58 -3.06
CA LEU A 59 6.78 12.71 -4.16
C LEU A 59 5.92 13.03 -5.37
N THR A 60 6.56 13.55 -6.40
CA THR A 60 6.00 13.81 -7.73
C THR A 60 6.55 12.80 -8.75
N ARG A 61 6.01 12.84 -9.97
CA ARG A 61 6.48 12.02 -11.10
C ARG A 61 7.96 12.23 -11.43
N GLU A 62 8.54 13.37 -11.07
CA GLU A 62 9.97 13.65 -11.24
C GLU A 62 10.90 12.75 -10.39
N HIS A 63 10.37 12.10 -9.35
CA HIS A 63 11.14 11.23 -8.47
C HIS A 63 11.08 9.76 -8.89
N ILE A 64 10.39 9.43 -9.99
CA ILE A 64 10.15 8.04 -10.41
C ILE A 64 10.68 7.84 -11.82
N VAL A 65 11.39 6.73 -12.02
CA VAL A 65 11.79 6.22 -13.32
C VAL A 65 11.08 4.89 -13.59
N PHE A 66 10.62 4.71 -14.82
CA PHE A 66 10.05 3.45 -15.30
C PHE A 66 11.08 2.72 -16.14
N LYS A 67 11.22 1.40 -15.91
CA LYS A 67 12.05 0.52 -16.73
C LYS A 67 11.14 -0.46 -17.46
N ASP A 68 11.18 -0.44 -18.79
CA ASP A 68 10.37 -1.35 -19.61
C ASP A 68 10.99 -2.76 -19.73
N GLU A 69 10.27 -3.66 -20.42
CA GLU A 69 10.69 -5.06 -20.60
C GLU A 69 11.99 -5.22 -21.40
N VAL A 70 12.34 -4.24 -22.24
CA VAL A 70 13.59 -4.21 -23.03
C VAL A 70 14.71 -3.41 -22.35
N GLY A 71 14.46 -2.93 -21.13
CA GLY A 71 15.44 -2.27 -20.28
C GLY A 71 15.63 -0.78 -20.52
N ARG A 72 14.79 -0.14 -21.33
CA ARG A 72 14.80 1.33 -21.47
C ARG A 72 14.31 1.98 -20.20
N VAL A 73 15.00 3.03 -19.76
CA VAL A 73 14.66 3.80 -18.56
C VAL A 73 14.09 5.14 -19.00
N VAL A 74 12.86 5.45 -18.59
CA VAL A 74 12.16 6.69 -18.94
C VAL A 74 11.62 7.35 -17.66
N PRO A 75 11.81 8.66 -17.46
CA PRO A 75 11.18 9.38 -16.35
C PRO A 75 9.66 9.26 -16.40
N LEU A 76 9.02 9.10 -15.23
CA LEU A 76 7.56 8.99 -15.18
C LEU A 76 6.85 10.29 -15.61
N SER A 77 7.52 11.44 -15.44
CA SER A 77 7.03 12.75 -15.89
C SER A 77 6.93 12.87 -17.41
N GLU A 78 7.76 12.15 -18.15
CA GLU A 78 7.69 12.07 -19.62
C GLU A 78 6.58 11.12 -20.08
N LEU A 79 6.46 9.95 -19.43
CA LEU A 79 5.41 8.96 -19.76
C LEU A 79 3.99 9.45 -19.43
N PHE A 80 3.85 10.19 -18.32
CA PHE A 80 2.56 10.70 -17.85
C PHE A 80 2.68 12.18 -17.47
N PRO A 81 2.78 13.09 -18.45
CA PRO A 81 2.94 14.50 -18.18
C PRO A 81 1.74 15.05 -17.41
N ILE A 82 2.00 16.00 -16.51
CA ILE A 82 0.92 16.75 -15.87
C ILE A 82 0.31 17.64 -16.95
N VAL A 83 -0.94 17.35 -17.31
CA VAL A 83 -1.70 18.24 -18.18
C VAL A 83 -1.96 19.51 -17.38
N ASN A 84 -1.36 20.62 -17.78
CA ASN A 84 -1.60 21.91 -17.14
C ASN A 84 -3.12 22.17 -17.14
N GLN A 85 -3.72 22.28 -15.96
CA GLN A 85 -5.03 22.90 -15.82
C GLN A 85 -4.83 24.38 -16.15
N THR A 86 -5.11 24.76 -17.39
CA THR A 86 -5.44 26.14 -17.75
C THR A 86 -6.69 26.57 -17.03
#